data_AF-A0A2J6H885-F1
#
_entry.id   AF-A0A2J6H885-F1
#
_cell.length_a   1.000
_cell.length_b   1.000
_cell.length_c   1.000
_cell.angle_alpha   90.00
_cell.angle_beta   90.00
_cell.angle_gamma   90.00
#
_symmetry.space_group_name_H-M   'P 1'
#
loop_
_entity.id
_entity.type
_entity.pdbx_description
1 polymer ?
#
loop_
_entity_poly.entity_id
_entity_poly.type
_entity_poly.pdbx_seq_one_letter_code
_entity_poly.pdbx_strand_id
1 'polypeptide(L)'
;MEKMRMFGEKIGIAFQIKDDMFDFGTDDVGKPLGIDIKEKKVTLPLIYVLNHAESSEKKRMMSMVKNHNDDPKKIAEIISFVKSNGGLQYAQTQMEKYQQAAFDILNTFPPSEARTGLEQLVRYTTERNK
;
A
#
# COMPACT_ATOMS: atom_id res chain seq x y z
N MET A 1 19.35 14.62 -13.93
CA MET A 1 19.54 13.44 -13.06
C MET A 1 18.66 13.49 -11.82
N GLU A 2 18.80 14.52 -10.97
CA GLU A 2 18.07 14.57 -9.68
C GLU A 2 16.54 14.48 -9.80
N LYS A 3 15.92 15.21 -10.74
CA LYS A 3 14.48 15.11 -11.01
C LYS A 3 14.04 13.68 -11.35
N MET A 4 14.79 12.97 -12.18
CA MET A 4 14.46 11.59 -12.55
C MET A 4 14.69 10.60 -11.40
N ARG A 5 15.68 10.87 -10.53
CA ARG A 5 15.87 10.13 -9.28
C ARG A 5 14.66 10.28 -8.37
N MET A 6 14.21 11.52 -8.15
CA MET A 6 13.03 11.81 -7.35
C MET A 6 11.77 11.19 -7.95
N PHE A 7 11.58 11.29 -9.27
CA PHE A 7 10.48 10.62 -9.98
C PHE A 7 10.45 9.11 -9.70
N GLY A 8 11.57 8.42 -9.88
CA GLY A 8 11.66 6.99 -9.62
C GLY A 8 11.38 6.64 -8.15
N GLU A 9 11.88 7.46 -7.21
CA GLU A 9 11.60 7.31 -5.78
C GLU A 9 10.10 7.41 -5.48
N LYS A 10 9.39 8.40 -6.03
CA LYS A 10 7.95 8.58 -5.78
C LYS A 10 7.12 7.42 -6.34
N ILE A 11 7.46 6.92 -7.52
CA ILE A 11 6.78 5.77 -8.10
C ILE A 11 7.06 4.49 -7.33
N GLY A 12 8.31 4.27 -6.93
CA GLY A 12 8.66 3.10 -6.12
C GLY A 12 7.86 3.05 -4.82
N ILE A 13 7.67 4.20 -4.17
CA ILE A 13 6.82 4.30 -2.96
C ILE A 13 5.35 4.02 -3.29
N ALA A 14 4.79 4.65 -4.33
CA ALA A 14 3.40 4.42 -4.72
C ALA A 14 3.14 2.95 -5.06
N PHE A 15 4.06 2.32 -5.81
CA PHE A 15 4.00 0.91 -6.16
C PHE A 15 4.02 0.00 -4.93
N GLN A 16 4.92 0.25 -3.97
CA GLN A 16 4.97 -0.55 -2.74
C GLN A 16 3.69 -0.42 -1.91
N ILE A 17 3.13 0.79 -1.80
CA ILE A 17 1.85 0.98 -1.10
C ILE A 17 0.73 0.19 -1.79
N LYS A 18 0.70 0.17 -3.13
CA LYS A 18 -0.27 -0.61 -3.90
C LYS A 18 -0.11 -2.11 -3.64
N ASP A 19 1.13 -2.61 -3.63
CA ASP A 19 1.47 -4.01 -3.35
C ASP A 19 1.00 -4.41 -1.93
N ASP A 20 1.35 -3.61 -0.93
CA ASP A 20 0.92 -3.79 0.47
C ASP A 20 -0.61 -3.83 0.59
N MET A 21 -1.34 -2.99 -0.18
CA MET A 21 -2.80 -2.98 -0.16
C MET A 21 -3.43 -4.27 -0.69
N PHE A 22 -2.79 -4.98 -1.62
CA PHE A 22 -3.30 -6.26 -2.12
C PHE A 22 -3.32 -7.33 -1.02
N ASP A 23 -2.42 -7.26 -0.03
CA ASP A 23 -2.40 -8.20 1.10
C ASP A 23 -3.67 -8.13 1.97
N PHE A 24 -4.40 -7.01 1.89
CA PHE A 24 -5.64 -6.75 2.64
C PHE A 24 -6.87 -6.64 1.73
N GLY A 25 -6.78 -6.93 0.42
CA GLY A 25 -7.89 -6.76 -0.53
C GLY A 25 -9.10 -7.67 -0.29
N THR A 26 -10.19 -7.43 -1.00
CA THR A 26 -11.40 -8.30 -1.03
C THR A 26 -11.44 -9.21 -2.25
N ASP A 27 -10.64 -8.92 -3.26
CA ASP A 27 -10.84 -9.52 -4.56
C ASP A 27 -10.31 -10.96 -4.59
N ASP A 28 -11.13 -11.79 -5.21
CA ASP A 28 -11.03 -13.24 -5.39
C ASP A 28 -9.88 -13.60 -6.35
N VAL A 29 -8.66 -13.14 -6.05
CA VAL A 29 -7.49 -13.23 -6.94
C VAL A 29 -6.77 -14.58 -6.82
N GLY A 30 -7.28 -15.53 -6.03
CA GLY A 30 -6.66 -16.85 -5.86
C GLY A 30 -5.27 -16.82 -5.19
N LYS A 31 -4.82 -15.66 -4.69
CA LYS A 31 -3.65 -15.52 -3.83
C LYS A 31 -4.06 -15.58 -2.36
N PRO A 32 -3.27 -16.20 -1.47
CA PRO A 32 -3.50 -16.11 -0.04
C PRO A 32 -3.32 -14.65 0.42
N LEU A 33 -4.34 -14.08 1.07
CA LEU A 33 -4.24 -12.79 1.76
C LEU A 33 -3.43 -12.94 3.05
N GLY A 34 -2.88 -11.84 3.56
CA GLY A 34 -2.16 -11.82 4.84
C GLY A 34 -0.78 -12.46 4.79
N ILE A 35 -0.11 -12.47 3.63
CA ILE A 35 1.30 -12.89 3.50
C ILE A 35 2.18 -11.97 4.33
N ASP A 36 1.96 -10.65 4.29
CA ASP A 36 2.76 -9.72 5.10
C ASP A 36 2.55 -9.98 6.59
N ILE A 37 1.31 -10.26 6.99
CA ILE A 37 0.98 -10.62 8.38
C ILE A 37 1.71 -11.92 8.78
N LYS A 38 1.71 -12.95 7.92
CA LYS A 38 2.45 -14.20 8.14
C LYS A 38 3.95 -13.97 8.32
N GLU A 39 4.51 -13.05 7.55
CA GLU A 39 5.91 -12.63 7.64
C GLU A 39 6.17 -11.62 8.75
N LYS A 40 5.15 -11.29 9.58
CA LYS A 40 5.20 -10.32 10.67
C LYS A 40 5.55 -8.90 10.21
N LYS A 41 5.33 -8.60 8.93
CA LYS A 41 5.45 -7.27 8.36
C LYS A 41 4.22 -6.46 8.74
N VAL A 42 4.46 -5.24 9.20
CA VAL A 42 3.41 -4.27 9.54
C VAL A 42 3.49 -3.16 8.51
N THR A 43 2.65 -3.26 7.48
CA THR A 43 2.62 -2.34 6.34
C THR A 43 1.69 -1.15 6.57
N LEU A 44 1.72 -0.17 5.65
CA LEU A 44 1.06 1.12 5.83
C LEU A 44 -0.44 1.03 6.23
N PRO A 45 -1.28 0.16 5.62
CA PRO A 45 -2.68 0.01 6.03
C PRO A 45 -2.84 -0.34 7.51
N LEU A 46 -2.01 -1.26 8.01
CA LEU A 46 -2.05 -1.71 9.40
C LEU A 46 -1.44 -0.67 10.35
N ILE A 47 -0.32 -0.04 9.97
CA ILE A 47 0.30 1.05 10.76
C ILE A 47 -0.73 2.16 11.03
N TYR A 48 -1.49 2.56 10.00
CA TYR A 48 -2.47 3.63 10.13
C TYR A 48 -3.53 3.30 11.19
N VAL A 49 -4.19 2.15 11.07
CA VAL A 49 -5.27 1.79 12.00
C VAL A 49 -4.74 1.57 13.42
N LEU A 50 -3.54 1.02 13.59
CA LEU A 50 -2.91 0.85 14.90
C LEU A 50 -2.56 2.18 15.59
N ASN A 51 -2.33 3.25 14.82
CA ASN A 51 -2.06 4.57 15.37
C ASN A 51 -3.33 5.34 15.76
N HIS A 52 -4.49 4.92 15.25
CA HIS A 52 -5.79 5.53 15.57
C HIS A 52 -6.67 4.66 16.47
N ALA A 53 -6.22 3.44 16.79
CA ALA A 53 -6.92 2.51 17.66
C ALA A 53 -6.68 2.80 19.15
N GLU A 54 -7.64 2.39 19.98
CA GLU A 54 -7.49 2.35 21.42
C GLU A 54 -6.28 1.50 21.84
N SER A 55 -5.67 1.86 22.97
CA SER A 55 -4.44 1.20 23.45
C SER A 55 -4.61 -0.32 23.65
N SER A 56 -5.80 -0.78 24.02
CA SER A 56 -6.13 -2.20 24.19
C SER A 56 -6.20 -2.93 22.84
N GLU A 57 -6.88 -2.37 21.85
CA GLU A 57 -6.99 -2.92 20.50
C GLU A 57 -5.64 -2.94 19.79
N LYS A 58 -4.86 -1.86 19.89
CA LYS A 58 -3.49 -1.82 19.36
C LYS A 58 -2.63 -2.96 19.91
N LYS A 59 -2.64 -3.16 21.24
CA LYS A 59 -1.90 -4.25 21.90
C LYS A 59 -2.38 -5.63 21.43
N ARG A 60 -3.71 -5.81 21.31
CA ARG A 60 -4.32 -7.05 20.85
C ARG A 60 -3.92 -7.38 19.42
N MET A 61 -4.03 -6.43 18.49
CA MET A 61 -3.63 -6.61 17.09
C MET A 61 -2.14 -6.92 16.96
N MET A 62 -1.28 -6.16 17.65
CA MET A 62 0.16 -6.41 17.66
C MET A 62 0.52 -7.79 18.24
N SER A 63 -0.19 -8.24 19.27
CA SER A 63 -0.01 -9.61 19.81
C SER A 63 -0.39 -10.68 18.78
N MET A 64 -1.46 -10.47 18.01
CA MET A 64 -1.85 -11.40 16.94
C MET A 64 -0.80 -11.45 15.83
N VAL A 65 -0.28 -10.30 15.37
CA VAL A 65 0.83 -10.26 14.40
C VAL A 65 2.08 -10.96 14.93
N LYS A 66 2.41 -10.81 16.22
CA LYS A 66 3.65 -11.38 16.77
C LYS A 66 3.58 -12.89 17.02
N ASN A 67 2.44 -13.35 17.55
CA ASN A 67 2.30 -14.66 18.17
C ASN A 67 1.34 -15.60 17.43
N HIS A 68 0.52 -15.07 16.51
CA HIS A 68 -0.52 -15.81 15.79
C HIS A 68 -0.53 -15.48 14.29
N ASN A 69 0.65 -15.15 13.74
CA ASN A 69 0.84 -14.80 12.34
C ASN A 69 0.50 -15.94 11.36
N ASP A 70 0.43 -17.19 11.82
CA ASP A 70 0.12 -18.36 10.99
C ASP A 70 -1.31 -18.90 11.20
N ASP A 71 -2.10 -18.32 12.12
CA ASP A 71 -3.50 -18.72 12.36
C ASP A 71 -4.44 -17.98 11.37
N PRO A 72 -5.10 -18.68 10.43
CA PRO A 72 -5.96 -18.05 9.43
C PRO A 72 -7.10 -17.22 10.01
N LYS A 73 -7.65 -17.60 11.17
CA LYS A 73 -8.74 -16.85 11.81
C LYS A 73 -8.23 -15.53 12.37
N LYS A 74 -7.02 -15.51 12.91
CA LYS A 74 -6.38 -14.31 13.47
C LYS A 74 -5.92 -13.37 12.37
N ILE A 75 -5.39 -13.91 11.27
CA ILE A 75 -5.07 -13.13 10.07
C ILE A 75 -6.34 -12.47 9.52
N ALA A 76 -7.43 -13.23 9.34
CA ALA A 76 -8.71 -12.68 8.86
C ALA A 76 -9.25 -11.58 9.77
N GLU A 77 -9.05 -11.71 11.09
CA GLU A 77 -9.42 -10.69 12.06
C GLU A 77 -8.59 -9.40 11.90
N ILE A 78 -7.27 -9.49 11.71
CA ILE A 78 -6.42 -8.33 11.43
C ILE A 78 -6.84 -7.65 10.12
N ILE A 79 -7.11 -8.43 9.06
CA ILE A 79 -7.56 -7.89 7.77
C ILE A 79 -8.90 -7.15 7.94
N SER A 80 -9.85 -7.75 8.66
CA SER A 80 -11.13 -7.11 8.96
C SER A 80 -10.95 -5.81 9.73
N PHE A 81 -10.07 -5.82 10.75
CA PHE A 81 -9.75 -4.63 11.53
C PHE A 81 -9.19 -3.50 10.66
N VAL A 82 -8.28 -3.79 9.73
CA VAL A 82 -7.73 -2.81 8.78
C VAL A 82 -8.81 -2.23 7.88
N LYS A 83 -9.69 -3.09 7.33
CA LYS A 83 -10.80 -2.67 6.44
C LYS A 83 -11.80 -1.78 7.15
N SER A 84 -12.26 -2.18 8.34
CA SER A 84 -13.29 -1.46 9.08
C SER A 84 -12.83 -0.12 9.64
N ASN A 85 -11.52 0.08 9.84
CA ASN A 85 -10.95 1.30 10.43
C ASN A 85 -10.27 2.21 9.41
N GLY A 86 -10.55 2.04 8.11
CA GLY A 86 -10.11 2.99 7.08
C GLY A 86 -8.66 2.83 6.62
N GLY A 87 -7.98 1.72 6.95
CA GLY A 87 -6.57 1.52 6.63
C GLY A 87 -6.29 1.45 5.13
N LEU A 88 -7.18 0.80 4.37
CA LEU A 88 -7.08 0.73 2.91
C LEU A 88 -7.31 2.10 2.25
N GLN A 89 -8.29 2.85 2.72
CA GLN A 89 -8.61 4.19 2.20
C GLN A 89 -7.44 5.14 2.44
N TYR A 90 -6.84 5.11 3.64
CA TYR A 90 -5.67 5.91 3.93
C TYR A 90 -4.48 5.55 3.03
N ALA A 91 -4.18 4.26 2.87
CA ALA A 91 -3.11 3.80 2.00
C ALA A 91 -3.32 4.22 0.54
N GLN A 92 -4.55 4.11 0.03
CA GLN A 92 -4.92 4.59 -1.31
C GLN A 92 -4.62 6.09 -1.46
N THR A 93 -5.06 6.93 -0.51
CA THR A 93 -4.78 8.37 -0.55
C THR A 93 -3.28 8.68 -0.52
N GLN A 94 -2.49 7.94 0.26
CA GLN A 94 -1.03 8.13 0.27
C GLN A 94 -0.41 7.71 -1.06
N MET A 95 -0.82 6.58 -1.63
CA MET A 95 -0.36 6.13 -2.94
C MET A 95 -0.62 7.19 -4.02
N GLU A 96 -1.86 7.70 -4.10
CA GLU A 96 -2.26 8.75 -5.05
C GLU A 96 -1.44 10.04 -4.86
N LYS A 97 -1.12 10.41 -3.63
CA LYS A 97 -0.25 11.55 -3.34
C LYS A 97 1.17 11.37 -3.93
N TYR A 98 1.76 10.19 -3.78
CA TYR A 98 3.07 9.89 -4.36
C TYR A 98 3.00 9.79 -5.89
N GLN A 99 1.93 9.21 -6.44
CA GLN A 99 1.66 9.15 -7.87
C GLN A 99 1.58 10.56 -8.47
N GLN A 100 0.82 11.46 -7.85
CA GLN A 100 0.68 12.85 -8.30
C GLN A 100 2.02 13.58 -8.24
N ALA A 101 2.79 13.42 -7.17
CA ALA A 101 4.13 14.00 -7.08
C ALA A 101 5.07 13.51 -8.21
N ALA A 102 4.93 12.26 -8.66
CA ALA A 102 5.68 11.75 -9.82
C ALA A 102 5.23 12.43 -11.12
N PHE A 103 3.92 12.60 -11.33
CA PHE A 103 3.39 13.32 -12.50
C PHE A 103 3.82 14.79 -12.52
N ASP A 104 3.80 15.47 -11.37
CA ASP A 104 4.23 16.86 -11.26
C ASP A 104 5.71 17.02 -11.70
N ILE A 105 6.57 16.06 -11.35
CA ILE A 105 7.97 16.03 -11.80
C ILE A 105 8.06 15.82 -13.32
N LEU A 106 7.32 14.85 -13.87
CA LEU A 106 7.31 14.59 -15.32
C LEU A 106 6.84 15.79 -16.12
N ASN A 107 5.82 16.50 -15.62
CA ASN A 107 5.26 17.69 -16.26
C ASN A 107 6.25 18.86 -16.34
N THR A 108 7.37 18.81 -15.59
CA THR A 108 8.45 19.80 -15.75
C THR A 108 9.35 19.55 -16.97
N PHE A 109 9.21 18.40 -17.65
CA PHE A 109 9.91 18.07 -18.88
C PHE A 109 9.04 18.39 -20.11
N PRO A 110 9.65 18.77 -21.25
CA PRO A 110 8.90 19.02 -22.47
C PRO A 110 8.15 17.75 -22.93
N PRO A 111 6.99 17.91 -23.60
CA PRO A 111 6.27 16.78 -24.19
C PRO A 111 7.18 15.96 -25.12
N SER A 112 7.20 14.65 -24.93
CA SER A 112 7.97 13.70 -25.74
C SER A 112 7.38 12.31 -25.60
N GLU A 113 7.70 11.41 -26.52
CA GLU A 113 7.29 10.01 -26.43
C GLU A 113 7.78 9.34 -25.14
N ALA A 114 9.00 9.67 -24.70
CA ALA A 114 9.55 9.17 -23.45
C ALA A 114 8.74 9.64 -22.23
N ARG A 115 8.33 10.92 -22.19
CA ARG A 115 7.48 11.44 -21.11
C ARG A 115 6.13 10.74 -21.08
N THR A 116 5.48 10.61 -22.24
CA THR A 116 4.20 9.89 -22.37
C THR A 116 4.32 8.43 -21.94
N GLY A 117 5.39 7.74 -22.33
CA GLY A 117 5.63 6.36 -21.93
C GLY A 117 5.82 6.20 -20.42
N LEU A 118 6.52 7.15 -19.78
CA LEU A 118 6.67 7.17 -18.32
C LEU A 118 5.35 7.48 -17.61
N GLU A 119 4.54 8.40 -18.12
CA GLU A 119 3.19 8.67 -17.58
C GLU A 119 2.32 7.41 -17.63
N GLN A 120 2.34 6.69 -18.77
CA GLN A 120 1.62 5.42 -18.93
C GLN A 120 2.13 4.34 -17.97
N LEU A 121 3.45 4.24 -17.78
CA LEU A 121 4.05 3.32 -16.81
C LEU A 121 3.53 3.59 -15.40
N VAL A 122 3.50 4.87 -14.97
CA VAL A 122 2.97 5.24 -13.65
C VAL A 122 1.55 4.74 -13.48
N ARG A 123 0.66 5.10 -14.40
CA ARG A 123 -0.76 4.68 -14.36
C ARG A 123 -0.88 3.17 -14.32
N TYR A 124 -0.17 2.47 -15.19
CA TYR A 124 -0.17 1.01 -15.23
C TYR A 124 0.24 0.39 -13.89
N THR A 125 1.25 0.93 -13.23
CA THR A 125 1.78 0.36 -11.98
C THR A 125 0.94 0.67 -10.74
N THR A 126 0.15 1.74 -10.72
CA THR A 126 -0.60 2.17 -9.52
C THR A 126 -2.12 2.04 -9.66
N GLU A 127 -2.66 2.12 -10.87
CA GLU A 127 -4.12 2.09 -11.13
C GLU A 127 -4.61 0.68 -11.50
N ARG A 128 -3.70 -0.27 -11.72
CA ARG A 128 -4.09 -1.65 -12.01
C ARG A 128 -4.78 -2.31 -10.83
N ASN A 129 -5.84 -3.04 -11.16
CA ASN A 129 -6.45 -4.02 -10.25
C ASN A 129 -5.83 -5.43 -10.43
N LYS A 130 -4.82 -5.58 -11.30
CA LYS A 130 -4.16 -6.85 -11.69
C LYS A 130 -2.74 -6.63 -12.21
#